data_AF-A0A8S3GRL6-F1
#
_entry.id   AF-A0A8S3GRL6-F1
#
_cell.length_a   1.000
_cell.length_b   1.000
_cell.length_c   1.000
_cell.angle_alpha   90.00
_cell.angle_beta   90.00
_cell.angle_gamma   90.00
#
_symmetry.space_group_name_H-M   'P 1'
#
loop_
_entity.id
_entity.type
_entity.pdbx_description
1 polymer ?
#
loop_
_entity_poly.entity_id
_entity_poly.type
_entity_poly.pdbx_seq_one_letter_code
_entity_poly.pdbx_strand_id
1 'polypeptide(L)'
;PHCELAGVKDDNCTHMTCERCCGRWCYFCGKKEEDLDDDDEYPNLSEHNNEWESNINHCPMYLYKVHVFDNRWPADDGDSLEFFHRCQILRNLYDILESIGEESLDELNDRFGIIDACGYSIDDIKNEENRILIKYT
;
A
#
# COMPACT_ATOMS: atom_id res chain seq x y z
N PRO A 1 0.86 4.02 -12.00
CA PRO A 1 0.41 5.16 -11.15
C PRO A 1 0.12 6.49 -11.89
N HIS A 2 0.79 6.82 -13.01
CA HIS A 2 0.90 8.22 -13.48
C HIS A 2 0.07 8.61 -14.70
N CYS A 3 -0.63 7.68 -15.33
CA CYS A 3 -1.55 7.98 -16.43
C CYS A 3 -3.01 8.09 -15.96
N GLU A 4 -3.23 8.08 -14.64
CA GLU A 4 -4.53 8.16 -13.94
C GLU A 4 -5.54 7.08 -14.33
N LEU A 5 -5.12 6.07 -15.09
CA LEU A 5 -5.94 4.92 -15.40
C LEU A 5 -6.00 4.01 -14.17
N ALA A 6 -7.21 3.78 -13.67
CA ALA A 6 -7.47 2.79 -12.65
C ALA A 6 -7.18 1.38 -13.18
N GLY A 7 -6.63 0.52 -12.33
CA GLY A 7 -6.35 -0.88 -12.62
C GLY A 7 -6.76 -1.76 -11.45
N VAL A 8 -6.97 -3.04 -11.74
CA VAL A 8 -7.26 -4.07 -10.73
C VAL A 8 -6.02 -4.94 -10.61
N LYS A 9 -5.64 -5.27 -9.37
CA LYS A 9 -4.59 -6.26 -9.12
C LYS A 9 -5.19 -7.66 -9.32
N ASP A 10 -4.65 -8.44 -10.25
CA ASP A 10 -5.12 -9.78 -10.63
C ASP A 10 -4.13 -10.90 -10.27
N ASP A 11 -2.82 -10.66 -10.41
CA ASP A 11 -1.77 -11.63 -10.10
C ASP A 11 -1.23 -11.50 -8.66
N ASN A 12 -0.43 -12.47 -8.21
CA ASN A 12 0.18 -12.45 -6.86
C ASN A 12 1.45 -11.58 -6.76
N CYS A 13 2.15 -11.32 -7.87
CA CYS A 13 3.38 -10.52 -7.87
C CYS A 13 3.06 -9.02 -7.76
N THR A 14 3.83 -8.26 -6.98
CA THR A 14 3.66 -6.80 -6.83
C THR A 14 4.14 -5.99 -8.02
N HIS A 15 4.69 -6.61 -9.07
CA HIS A 15 5.06 -5.91 -10.31
C HIS A 15 3.82 -5.54 -11.11
N MET A 16 3.72 -4.27 -11.48
CA MET A 16 2.60 -3.76 -12.29
C MET A 16 3.09 -3.15 -13.59
N THR A 17 2.31 -3.33 -14.65
CA THR A 17 2.51 -2.67 -15.94
C THR A 17 1.19 -2.05 -16.40
N CYS A 18 1.22 -0.80 -16.86
CA CYS A 18 0.02 -0.13 -17.34
C CYS A 18 -0.16 -0.43 -18.83
N GLU A 19 -1.33 -0.95 -19.21
CA GLU A 19 -1.64 -1.26 -20.61
C GLU A 19 -1.67 -0.02 -21.52
N ARG A 20 -1.90 1.17 -20.97
CA ARG A 20 -2.00 2.42 -21.74
C ARG A 20 -0.67 3.11 -21.97
N CYS A 21 0.10 3.33 -20.90
CA CYS A 21 1.37 4.06 -20.98
C CYS A 21 2.60 3.18 -20.93
N CYS A 22 2.43 1.86 -20.78
CA CYS A 22 3.50 0.88 -20.62
C CYS A 22 4.44 1.11 -19.42
N GLY A 23 4.12 2.08 -18.54
CA GLY A 23 4.90 2.34 -17.35
C GLY A 23 4.85 1.16 -16.40
N ARG A 24 5.99 0.87 -15.75
CA ARG A 24 6.15 -0.19 -14.76
C ARG A 24 6.30 0.40 -13.36
N TRP A 25 5.73 -0.24 -12.35
CA TRP A 25 5.81 0.22 -10.96
C TRP A 25 5.63 -0.93 -9.97
N CYS A 26 6.06 -0.70 -8.73
CA CYS A 26 5.83 -1.60 -7.62
C CYS A 26 4.46 -1.30 -6.98
N TYR A 27 3.57 -2.30 -6.92
CA TYR A 27 2.25 -2.16 -6.32
C TYR A 27 2.32 -1.86 -4.82
N PHE A 28 3.35 -2.36 -4.15
CA PHE A 28 3.49 -2.21 -2.70
C PHE A 28 3.82 -0.77 -2.29
N CYS A 29 4.85 -0.16 -2.88
CA CYS A 29 5.28 1.20 -2.55
C CYS A 29 4.74 2.30 -3.49
N GLY A 30 4.17 1.92 -4.64
CA GLY A 30 3.63 2.84 -5.63
C GLY A 30 4.68 3.56 -6.49
N LYS A 31 5.98 3.40 -6.20
CA LYS A 31 7.08 4.01 -6.98
C LYS A 31 7.19 3.37 -8.36
N LYS A 32 7.49 4.18 -9.38
CA LYS A 32 7.83 3.67 -10.72
C LYS A 32 9.14 2.93 -10.69
N GLU A 33 9.34 2.06 -11.68
CA GLU A 33 10.62 1.37 -11.88
C GLU A 33 11.81 2.35 -11.98
N GLU A 34 11.64 3.48 -12.67
CA GLU A 34 12.68 4.53 -12.78
C GLU A 34 12.94 5.33 -11.48
N ASP A 35 12.04 5.24 -10.50
CA ASP A 35 12.11 5.96 -9.22
C ASP A 35 12.49 5.03 -8.05
N LEU A 36 12.89 3.79 -8.33
CA LEU A 36 13.33 2.84 -7.29
C LEU A 36 14.73 3.20 -6.82
N ASP A 37 14.92 3.19 -5.50
CA ASP A 37 16.22 3.43 -4.85
C ASP A 37 17.08 2.15 -4.93
N ASP A 38 17.38 1.71 -6.15
CA ASP A 38 18.34 0.65 -6.40
C ASP A 38 19.71 1.30 -6.66
N ASP A 39 20.78 0.80 -6.02
CA ASP A 39 22.16 1.28 -6.19
C ASP A 39 22.72 1.02 -7.62
N ASP A 40 21.92 0.42 -8.49
CA ASP A 40 22.28 0.01 -9.83
C ASP A 40 22.11 1.12 -10.87
N GLU A 41 22.94 1.05 -11.92
CA GLU A 41 22.86 1.96 -13.08
C GLU A 41 21.52 1.83 -13.83
N TYR A 42 20.79 0.73 -13.61
CA TYR A 42 19.50 0.41 -14.23
C TYR A 42 18.51 -0.16 -13.21
N PRO A 43 17.77 0.70 -12.49
CA PRO A 43 16.77 0.27 -11.51
C PRO A 43 15.77 -0.71 -12.13
N ASN A 44 15.42 -1.77 -11.41
CA ASN A 44 14.43 -2.71 -11.88
C ASN A 44 13.61 -3.33 -10.75
N LEU A 45 12.36 -3.66 -11.08
CA LEU A 45 11.44 -4.19 -10.07
C LEU A 45 11.90 -5.51 -9.43
N SER A 46 12.76 -6.29 -10.10
CA SER A 46 13.25 -7.55 -9.53
C SER A 46 14.28 -7.31 -8.43
N GLU A 47 15.21 -6.37 -8.63
CA GLU A 47 16.20 -5.96 -7.64
C GLU A 47 15.56 -5.28 -6.44
N HIS A 48 14.66 -4.32 -6.68
CA HIS A 48 13.89 -3.67 -5.62
C HIS A 48 13.08 -4.63 -4.73
N ASN A 49 12.71 -5.80 -5.25
CA ASN A 49 11.99 -6.81 -4.47
C ASN A 49 12.87 -7.94 -3.94
N ASN A 50 14.14 -7.96 -4.30
CA ASN A 50 15.10 -8.92 -3.78
C ASN A 50 15.52 -8.53 -2.36
N GLU A 51 15.75 -9.50 -1.47
CA GLU A 51 16.26 -9.27 -0.11
C GLU A 51 15.50 -8.20 0.71
N TRP A 52 14.21 -8.01 0.41
CA TRP A 52 13.34 -7.04 1.09
C TRP A 52 13.24 -7.29 2.59
N GLU A 53 13.45 -8.54 2.99
CA GLU A 53 13.51 -8.97 4.38
C GLU A 53 14.62 -8.28 5.18
N SER A 54 15.71 -7.90 4.51
CA SER A 54 16.91 -7.30 5.11
C SER A 54 17.11 -5.83 4.74
N ASN A 55 16.32 -5.28 3.81
CA ASN A 55 16.44 -3.91 3.35
C ASN A 55 15.07 -3.19 3.42
N ILE A 56 14.96 -2.21 4.33
CA ILE A 56 13.73 -1.43 4.55
C ILE A 56 13.27 -0.62 3.32
N ASN A 57 14.18 -0.36 2.38
CA ASN A 57 13.87 0.37 1.14
C ASN A 57 13.32 -0.56 0.05
N HIS A 58 13.41 -1.87 0.23
CA HIS A 58 12.93 -2.88 -0.70
C HIS A 58 11.53 -3.37 -0.29
N CYS A 59 10.79 -3.89 -1.25
CA CYS A 59 9.39 -4.31 -1.04
C CYS A 59 9.20 -5.80 -1.30
N PRO A 60 8.23 -6.47 -0.67
CA PRO A 60 7.94 -7.87 -0.97
C PRO A 60 7.45 -8.03 -2.41
N MET A 61 8.03 -8.99 -3.14
CA MET A 61 7.52 -9.41 -4.46
C MET A 61 6.16 -10.11 -4.32
N TYR A 62 5.98 -10.88 -3.25
CA TYR A 62 4.79 -11.66 -2.98
C TYR A 62 4.28 -11.38 -1.57
N LEU A 63 3.06 -10.86 -1.47
CA LEU A 63 2.46 -10.42 -0.21
C LEU A 63 2.30 -11.56 0.80
N TYR A 64 1.88 -12.73 0.34
CA TYR A 64 1.70 -13.89 1.21
C TYR A 64 3.00 -14.31 1.92
N LYS A 65 4.19 -13.97 1.41
CA LYS A 65 5.46 -14.31 2.09
C LYS A 65 5.74 -13.47 3.32
N VAL A 66 5.06 -12.33 3.48
CA VAL A 66 5.29 -11.40 4.58
C VAL A 66 4.92 -12.04 5.93
N HIS A 67 3.99 -13.00 5.97
CA HIS A 67 3.61 -13.71 7.21
C HIS A 67 4.78 -14.40 7.92
N VAL A 68 5.86 -14.72 7.19
CA VAL A 68 7.07 -15.34 7.75
C VAL A 68 7.82 -14.35 8.65
N PHE A 69 7.71 -13.04 8.38
CA PHE A 69 8.37 -11.96 9.09
C PHE A 69 7.44 -11.21 10.04
N ASP A 70 6.20 -10.96 9.61
CA ASP A 70 5.19 -10.24 10.36
C ASP A 70 3.93 -11.11 10.51
N ASN A 71 3.73 -11.67 11.70
CA ASN A 71 2.66 -12.63 11.99
C ASN A 71 1.24 -12.05 11.90
N ARG A 72 1.09 -10.73 11.69
CA ARG A 72 -0.20 -10.11 11.41
C ARG A 72 -0.67 -10.44 9.99
N TRP A 73 0.25 -10.70 9.08
CA TRP A 73 -0.05 -11.00 7.69
C TRP A 73 -0.60 -12.42 7.54
N PRO A 74 -1.69 -12.60 6.79
CA PRO A 74 -2.16 -13.92 6.39
C PRO A 74 -1.15 -14.64 5.50
N ALA A 75 -1.12 -15.98 5.61
CA ALA A 75 -0.29 -16.83 4.75
C ALA A 75 -0.96 -17.19 3.41
N ASP A 76 -2.26 -16.94 3.28
CA ASP A 76 -3.02 -17.11 2.03
C ASP A 76 -2.88 -15.89 1.13
N ASP A 77 -2.78 -16.11 -0.18
CA ASP A 77 -2.61 -15.05 -1.18
C ASP A 77 -3.74 -14.01 -1.13
N GLY A 78 -5.00 -14.45 -1.14
CA GLY A 78 -6.16 -13.59 -1.18
C GLY A 78 -6.30 -12.79 0.10
N ASP A 79 -6.18 -13.46 1.24
CA ASP A 79 -6.25 -12.80 2.55
C ASP A 79 -5.09 -11.81 2.74
N SER A 80 -3.89 -12.12 2.25
CA SER A 80 -2.73 -11.22 2.33
C SER A 80 -2.92 -9.95 1.49
N LEU A 81 -3.55 -10.08 0.32
CA LEU A 81 -3.90 -8.96 -0.54
C LEU A 81 -5.00 -8.10 0.09
N GLU A 82 -6.02 -8.71 0.68
CA GLU A 82 -7.07 -8.00 1.42
C GLU A 82 -6.49 -7.25 2.62
N PHE A 83 -5.58 -7.88 3.39
CA PHE A 83 -4.87 -7.26 4.49
C PHE A 83 -4.05 -6.05 4.02
N PHE A 84 -3.30 -6.19 2.93
CA PHE A 84 -2.55 -5.08 2.33
C PHE A 84 -3.46 -3.92 1.92
N HIS A 85 -4.57 -4.20 1.23
CA HIS A 85 -5.53 -3.18 0.84
C HIS A 85 -6.10 -2.45 2.04
N ARG A 86 -6.46 -3.17 3.11
CA ARG A 86 -6.93 -2.56 4.36
C ARG A 86 -5.90 -1.57 4.92
N CYS A 87 -4.64 -1.99 5.04
CA CYS A 87 -3.58 -1.12 5.56
C CYS A 87 -3.37 0.11 4.67
N GLN A 88 -3.36 -0.05 3.34
CA GLN A 88 -3.22 1.07 2.41
C GLN A 88 -4.39 2.05 2.46
N ILE A 89 -5.63 1.54 2.57
CA ILE A 89 -6.82 2.39 2.71
C ILE A 89 -6.71 3.22 3.99
N LEU A 90 -6.40 2.59 5.12
CA LEU A 90 -6.28 3.29 6.41
C LEU A 90 -5.14 4.31 6.42
N ARG A 91 -4.01 4.01 5.75
CA ARG A 91 -2.93 4.97 5.53
C ARG A 91 -3.39 6.18 4.72
N ASN A 92 -4.04 5.96 3.57
CA ASN A 92 -4.52 7.04 2.73
C ASN A 92 -5.59 7.90 3.42
N LEU A 93 -6.51 7.27 4.16
CA LEU A 93 -7.51 7.98 4.96
C LEU A 93 -6.87 8.84 6.04
N TYR A 94 -5.82 8.33 6.70
CA TYR A 94 -5.06 9.09 7.68
C TYR A 94 -4.33 10.28 7.06
N ASP A 95 -3.67 10.09 5.90
CA ASP A 95 -3.00 11.18 5.19
C ASP A 95 -3.98 12.29 4.78
N ILE A 96 -5.21 11.93 4.37
CA ILE A 96 -6.29 12.89 4.11
C ILE A 96 -6.72 13.60 5.38
N LEU A 97 -6.95 12.86 6.48
CA LEU A 97 -7.30 13.43 7.78
C LEU A 97 -6.26 14.46 8.24
N GLU A 98 -4.97 14.14 8.14
CA GLU A 98 -3.88 15.07 8.48
C GLU A 98 -3.85 16.29 7.55
N SER A 99 -4.22 16.13 6.28
CA SER A 99 -4.24 17.22 5.30
C SER A 99 -5.38 18.21 5.52
N ILE A 100 -6.57 17.76 5.91
CA ILE A 100 -7.76 18.62 6.02
C ILE A 100 -8.10 19.01 7.46
N GLY A 101 -7.56 18.27 8.44
CA GLY A 101 -7.86 18.43 9.85
C GLY A 101 -9.13 17.69 10.29
N GLU A 102 -9.15 17.29 11.56
CA GLU A 102 -10.25 16.52 12.16
C GLU A 102 -11.58 17.29 12.15
N GLU A 103 -11.58 18.59 12.47
CA GLU A 103 -12.79 19.41 12.46
C GLU A 103 -13.45 19.45 11.07
N SER A 104 -12.66 19.64 10.01
CA SER A 104 -13.15 19.62 8.63
C SER A 104 -13.70 18.25 8.24
N LEU A 105 -13.08 17.17 8.72
CA LEU A 105 -13.53 15.82 8.44
C LEU A 105 -14.85 15.51 9.15
N ASP A 106 -15.00 15.93 10.41
CA ASP A 106 -16.22 15.79 11.18
C ASP A 106 -17.38 16.54 10.51
N GLU A 107 -17.18 17.80 10.08
CA GLU A 107 -18.19 18.56 9.36
C GLU A 107 -18.63 17.87 8.05
N LEU A 108 -17.67 17.30 7.31
CA LEU A 108 -17.96 16.56 6.08
C LEU A 108 -18.69 15.25 6.39
N ASN A 109 -18.32 14.55 7.45
CA ASN A 109 -18.98 13.32 7.87
C ASN A 109 -20.40 13.58 8.35
N ASP A 110 -20.63 14.59 9.17
CA ASP A 110 -21.98 14.98 9.62
C ASP A 110 -22.90 15.31 8.45
N ARG A 111 -22.34 15.93 7.40
CA ARG A 111 -23.12 16.37 6.24
C ARG A 111 -23.37 15.28 5.21
N PHE A 112 -22.39 14.40 4.99
CA PHE A 112 -22.39 13.46 3.86
C PHE A 112 -22.22 11.98 4.26
N GLY A 113 -21.92 11.68 5.52
CA GLY A 113 -21.70 10.33 6.03
C GLY A 113 -20.49 9.63 5.40
N ILE A 114 -19.44 10.37 5.03
CA ILE A 114 -18.33 9.83 4.23
C ILE A 114 -17.50 8.77 4.97
N ILE A 115 -17.33 8.88 6.29
CA ILE A 115 -16.62 7.90 7.11
C ILE A 115 -17.52 6.69 7.37
N ASP A 116 -18.78 6.94 7.73
CA ASP A 116 -19.76 5.86 7.98
C ASP A 116 -19.96 4.97 6.74
N ALA A 117 -19.82 5.54 5.54
CA ALA A 117 -19.94 4.82 4.27
C ALA A 117 -18.67 4.05 3.86
N CYS A 118 -17.49 4.35 4.42
CA CYS A 118 -16.22 3.74 3.99
C CYS A 118 -15.88 2.44 4.73
N GLY A 119 -16.65 2.08 5.77
CA GLY A 119 -16.49 0.83 6.52
C GLY A 119 -15.40 0.88 7.61
N TYR A 120 -14.84 2.05 7.90
CA TYR A 120 -13.84 2.27 8.95
C TYR A 120 -14.28 3.38 9.88
N SER A 121 -13.95 3.27 11.17
CA SER A 121 -14.15 4.34 12.15
C SER A 121 -12.98 5.32 12.18
N ILE A 122 -13.16 6.50 12.77
CA ILE A 122 -12.07 7.44 13.03
C ILE A 122 -10.97 6.80 13.90
N ASP A 123 -11.35 5.99 14.89
CA ASP A 123 -10.39 5.26 15.73
C ASP A 123 -9.57 4.26 14.91
N ASP A 124 -10.18 3.58 13.93
CA ASP A 124 -9.47 2.68 13.01
C ASP A 124 -8.42 3.44 12.18
N ILE A 125 -8.77 4.64 11.70
CA ILE A 125 -7.92 5.51 10.89
C ILE A 125 -6.76 6.05 11.74
N LYS A 126 -7.04 6.49 12.97
CA LYS A 126 -6.04 7.08 13.87
C LYS A 126 -5.08 6.05 14.47
N ASN A 127 -5.51 4.79 14.59
CA ASN A 127 -4.66 3.73 15.13
C ASN A 127 -3.49 3.40 14.19
N GLU A 128 -2.29 3.81 14.57
CA GLU A 128 -1.05 3.60 13.82
C GLU A 128 -0.80 2.12 13.49
N GLU A 129 -1.15 1.22 14.40
CA GLU A 129 -0.97 -0.23 14.24
C GLU A 129 -1.70 -0.79 13.02
N ASN A 130 -2.80 -0.14 12.61
CA ASN A 130 -3.57 -0.55 11.45
C ASN A 130 -2.95 -0.07 10.13
N ARG A 131 -2.05 0.92 10.15
CA ARG A 131 -1.46 1.57 8.97
C ARG A 131 -0.05 1.07 8.66
N ILE A 132 0.62 0.46 9.64
CA ILE A 132 1.95 -0.11 9.46
C ILE A 132 1.86 -1.33 8.53
N LEU A 133 2.44 -1.19 7.34
CA LEU A 133 2.48 -2.26 6.34
C LEU A 133 3.29 -3.46 6.85
N ILE A 134 4.56 -3.27 7.22
CA ILE A 134 5.43 -4.35 7.71
C ILE A 134 6.08 -3.90 9.00
N LYS A 135 6.01 -4.74 10.03
CA LYS A 135 6.78 -4.58 11.26
C LYS A 135 8.10 -5.32 11.14
N TYR A 136 9.17 -4.56 10.97
CA TYR A 136 10.54 -5.08 11.12
C TYR A 136 10.82 -5.24 12.62
N THR A 137 10.98 -6.48 13.08
CA THR A 137 11.33 -6.83 14.48
C THR A 137 12.82 -6.73 14.74
#